data_AF-A0A522IB95-F1
#
_entry.id   AF-A0A522IB95-F1
#
_cell.length_a   1.000
_cell.length_b   1.000
_cell.length_c   1.000
_cell.angle_alpha   90.00
_cell.angle_beta   90.00
_cell.angle_gamma   90.00
#
_symmetry.space_group_name_H-M   'P 1'
#
loop_
_entity.id
_entity.type
_entity.pdbx_description
1 polymer ?
#
loop_
_entity_poly.entity_id
_entity_poly.type
_entity_poly.pdbx_seq_one_letter_code
_entity_poly.pdbx_strand_id
1 'polypeptide(L)'
;AAAMMEPPGGPALVEESIAEALDFRRAMRKVDAEYGDDWFFQVWGPDELAEEGIGSREDWMLRPNDHWHGFGALAEGFNMLDPIKATIVTPGLDVDGEFGETGIPAAIVTKYLAEHGIIVEKTGLYSFFIMFTIGITKGRWNSMVTELQQFKDDYDNNQPLWRVLPEFVAQHPAYERIGLRDLCQQIHSVYRANDIARLTTEMYLSDMEPAMKPSDAFAKLAHREVERVAIDELEGRVTSILLTPYPPGIPLLIPGERFNRTIVNYLKFAREFNERFPGFHTDIHGLVGEMINGRIEYFVDCVRN
;
A
#
# COMPACT_ATOMS: atom_id res chain seq x y z
N ALA A 1 -12.02 -14.58 23.70
CA ALA A 1 -10.70 -14.04 23.36
C ALA A 1 -9.65 -14.44 24.39
N ALA A 2 -9.62 -13.87 25.61
CA ALA A 2 -8.60 -14.19 26.62
C ALA A 2 -8.46 -15.70 26.94
N ALA A 3 -9.59 -16.40 27.13
CA ALA A 3 -9.60 -17.84 27.42
C ALA A 3 -9.00 -18.72 26.30
N MET A 4 -9.01 -18.26 25.04
CA MET A 4 -8.36 -18.99 23.93
C MET A 4 -6.84 -18.87 23.96
N MET A 5 -6.33 -17.80 24.57
CA MET A 5 -4.90 -17.51 24.68
C MET A 5 -4.29 -18.08 25.97
N GLU A 6 -5.09 -18.73 26.82
CA GLU A 6 -4.58 -19.38 28.03
C GLU A 6 -3.74 -20.62 27.69
N PRO A 7 -2.65 -20.86 28.42
CA PRO A 7 -1.87 -22.08 28.26
C PRO A 7 -2.71 -23.34 28.53
N PRO A 8 -2.48 -24.43 27.77
CA PRO A 8 -1.46 -24.59 26.72
C PRO A 8 -1.93 -24.19 25.31
N GLY A 9 -3.23 -23.88 25.12
CA GLY A 9 -3.82 -23.65 23.80
C GLY A 9 -3.30 -22.39 23.12
N GLY A 10 -3.23 -21.28 23.84
CA GLY A 10 -2.77 -19.99 23.31
C GLY A 10 -1.39 -20.05 22.64
N PRO A 11 -0.33 -20.51 23.35
CA PRO A 11 0.99 -20.68 22.76
C PRO A 11 1.01 -21.53 21.50
N ALA A 12 0.29 -22.66 21.49
CA ALA A 12 0.24 -23.55 20.32
C ALA A 12 -0.39 -22.86 19.10
N LEU A 13 -1.46 -22.09 19.28
CA LEU A 13 -2.12 -21.36 18.18
C LEU A 13 -1.22 -20.25 17.59
N VAL A 14 -0.40 -19.61 18.43
CA VAL A 14 0.57 -18.61 17.98
C VAL A 14 1.71 -19.27 17.21
N GLU A 15 2.27 -20.37 17.73
CA GLU A 15 3.32 -21.13 17.04
C GLU A 15 2.85 -21.67 15.68
N GLU A 16 1.62 -22.15 15.60
CA GLU A 16 0.99 -22.59 14.35
C GLU A 16 0.90 -21.43 13.33
N SER A 17 0.47 -20.23 13.78
CA SER A 17 0.39 -19.05 12.90
C SER A 17 1.77 -18.62 12.37
N ILE A 18 2.81 -18.71 13.21
CA ILE A 18 4.20 -18.44 12.80
C ILE A 18 4.68 -19.51 11.81
N ALA A 19 4.41 -20.79 12.09
CA ALA A 19 4.78 -21.88 11.20
C ALA A 19 4.15 -21.75 9.81
N GLU A 20 2.84 -21.44 9.75
CA GLU A 20 2.13 -21.21 8.48
C GLU A 20 2.71 -20.02 7.70
N ALA A 21 3.12 -18.95 8.40
CA ALA A 21 3.76 -17.79 7.77
C ALA A 21 5.15 -18.14 7.18
N LEU A 22 5.96 -18.94 7.87
CA LEU A 22 7.25 -19.39 7.35
C LEU A 22 7.07 -20.36 6.18
N ASP A 23 6.12 -21.29 6.27
CA ASP A 23 5.85 -22.24 5.19
C ASP A 23 5.37 -21.53 3.92
N PHE A 24 4.52 -20.50 4.05
CA PHE A 24 4.18 -19.63 2.94
C PHE A 24 5.39 -18.94 2.33
N ARG A 25 6.27 -18.34 3.15
CA ARG A 25 7.49 -17.67 2.67
C ARG A 25 8.42 -18.64 1.93
N ARG A 26 8.61 -19.84 2.45
CA ARG A 26 9.39 -20.91 1.80
C ARG A 26 8.75 -21.33 0.48
N ALA A 27 7.42 -21.47 0.43
CA ALA A 27 6.70 -21.81 -0.79
C ALA A 27 6.86 -20.73 -1.87
N MET A 28 6.72 -19.45 -1.50
CA MET A 28 6.94 -18.32 -2.41
C MET A 28 8.36 -18.33 -2.99
N ARG A 29 9.39 -18.54 -2.16
CA ARG A 29 10.79 -18.65 -2.61
C ARG A 29 11.04 -19.86 -3.50
N LYS A 30 10.40 -20.98 -3.20
CA LYS A 30 10.50 -22.19 -4.02
C LYS A 30 9.91 -21.95 -5.41
N VAL A 31 8.74 -21.33 -5.49
CA VAL A 31 8.10 -20.99 -6.77
C VAL A 31 8.95 -19.99 -7.55
N ASP A 32 9.47 -18.95 -6.90
CA ASP A 32 10.42 -17.99 -7.50
C ASP A 32 11.64 -18.71 -8.10
N ALA A 33 12.27 -19.60 -7.34
CA ALA A 33 13.40 -20.39 -7.81
C ALA A 33 13.06 -21.35 -8.98
N GLU A 34 11.82 -21.83 -9.07
CA GLU A 34 11.34 -22.65 -10.20
C GLU A 34 11.17 -21.84 -11.50
N TYR A 35 10.85 -20.54 -11.39
CA TYR A 35 10.81 -19.61 -12.53
C TYR A 35 12.20 -19.13 -12.97
N GLY A 36 13.21 -19.20 -12.10
CA GLY A 36 14.61 -18.91 -12.43
C GLY A 36 14.85 -17.43 -12.69
N ASP A 37 15.28 -17.08 -13.91
CA ASP A 37 15.57 -15.69 -14.30
C ASP A 37 14.31 -14.88 -14.69
N ASP A 38 13.14 -15.52 -14.72
CA ASP A 38 11.87 -14.85 -15.00
C ASP A 38 11.28 -14.20 -13.74
N TRP A 39 10.40 -13.22 -13.93
CA TRP A 39 9.85 -12.46 -12.81
C TRP A 39 8.84 -13.27 -11.99
N PHE A 40 8.90 -13.14 -10.67
CA PHE A 40 7.84 -13.56 -9.75
C PHE A 40 7.72 -12.60 -8.56
N PHE A 41 6.68 -12.78 -7.75
CA PHE A 41 6.47 -12.01 -6.54
C PHE A 41 7.45 -12.43 -5.44
N GLN A 42 7.98 -11.47 -4.70
CA GLN A 42 8.87 -11.73 -3.57
C GLN A 42 8.14 -11.51 -2.24
N VAL A 43 8.67 -12.07 -1.15
CA VAL A 43 8.19 -11.75 0.20
C VAL A 43 9.28 -11.00 0.93
N TRP A 44 8.98 -9.75 1.29
CA TRP A 44 9.91 -8.89 2.03
C TRP A 44 10.26 -9.53 3.37
N GLY A 45 11.56 -9.65 3.63
CA GLY A 45 12.12 -10.32 4.79
C GLY A 45 13.61 -10.63 4.63
N PRO A 46 14.22 -11.23 5.66
CA PRO A 46 15.65 -11.60 5.69
C PRO A 46 16.02 -12.49 4.50
N ASP A 47 17.25 -12.39 3.98
CA ASP A 47 17.69 -13.19 2.81
C ASP A 47 17.65 -14.71 3.08
N GLU A 48 17.90 -15.13 4.32
CA GLU A 48 17.86 -16.52 4.75
C GLU A 48 16.67 -16.77 5.68
N LEU A 49 16.07 -17.95 5.56
CA LEU A 49 15.04 -18.45 6.47
C LEU A 49 15.51 -19.79 7.00
N ALA A 50 15.13 -20.13 8.24
CA ALA A 50 15.35 -21.47 8.78
C ALA A 50 14.79 -22.53 7.81
N GLU A 51 15.52 -23.62 7.59
CA GLU A 51 15.09 -24.69 6.66
C GLU A 51 13.80 -25.36 7.12
N GLU A 52 13.66 -25.61 8.44
CA GLU A 52 12.50 -26.22 9.06
C GLU A 52 12.07 -25.47 10.33
N GLY A 53 10.80 -25.64 10.73
CA GLY A 53 10.25 -25.05 11.95
C GLY A 53 10.04 -23.54 11.87
N ILE A 54 10.00 -22.87 13.02
CA ILE A 54 9.71 -21.42 13.13
C ILE A 54 10.98 -20.54 13.21
N GLY A 55 12.18 -21.16 13.18
CA GLY A 55 13.45 -20.45 13.29
C GLY A 55 13.70 -19.84 14.67
N SER A 56 14.64 -18.90 14.72
CA SER A 56 15.01 -18.15 15.93
C SER A 56 14.56 -16.70 15.82
N ARG A 57 14.43 -16.01 16.95
CA ARG A 57 14.16 -14.56 16.97
C ARG A 57 15.21 -13.76 16.20
N GLU A 58 16.48 -14.16 16.29
CA GLU A 58 17.61 -13.46 15.68
C GLU A 58 17.56 -13.46 14.15
N ASP A 59 16.82 -14.39 13.55
CA ASP A 59 16.62 -14.48 12.11
C ASP A 59 15.79 -13.29 11.60
N TRP A 60 14.97 -12.68 12.47
CA TRP A 60 14.02 -11.61 12.13
C TRP A 60 14.46 -10.21 12.57
N MET A 61 15.63 -10.08 13.19
CA MET A 61 16.15 -8.80 13.66
C MET A 61 16.63 -7.96 12.46
N LEU A 62 16.25 -6.68 12.40
CA LEU A 62 16.75 -5.76 11.38
C LEU A 62 18.12 -5.25 11.81
N ARG A 63 19.19 -5.79 11.22
CA ARG A 63 20.56 -5.42 11.57
C ARG A 63 20.99 -4.15 10.82
N PRO A 64 21.82 -3.30 11.43
CA PRO A 64 22.43 -2.20 10.70
C PRO A 64 23.20 -2.72 9.48
N ASN A 65 23.00 -2.08 8.32
CA ASN A 65 23.62 -2.40 7.02
C ASN A 65 23.07 -3.63 6.27
N ASP A 66 22.06 -4.32 6.78
CA ASP A 66 21.35 -5.30 5.96
C ASP A 66 20.60 -4.56 4.82
N HIS A 67 20.75 -5.01 3.58
CA HIS A 67 20.16 -4.30 2.43
C HIS A 67 18.68 -4.66 2.22
N TRP A 68 18.28 -5.90 2.53
CA TRP A 68 16.94 -6.44 2.26
C TRP A 68 15.79 -5.58 2.80
N HIS A 69 16.02 -4.83 3.88
CA HIS A 69 14.98 -4.03 4.52
C HIS A 69 14.86 -2.58 3.99
N GLY A 70 15.83 -2.07 3.22
CA GLY A 70 15.78 -0.71 2.64
C GLY A 70 15.83 0.47 3.65
N PHE A 71 15.83 0.21 4.96
CA PHE A 71 16.02 1.27 5.97
C PHE A 71 17.46 1.78 6.01
N GLY A 72 17.62 3.08 6.29
CA GLY A 72 18.91 3.72 6.52
C GLY A 72 19.54 3.38 7.88
N ALA A 73 20.01 4.40 8.61
CA ALA A 73 20.68 4.18 9.89
C ALA A 73 19.72 3.60 10.95
N LEU A 74 19.93 2.33 11.32
CA LEU A 74 19.19 1.64 12.37
C LEU A 74 20.02 1.47 13.65
N ALA A 75 19.34 1.53 14.79
CA ALA A 75 19.92 1.13 16.07
C ALA A 75 19.93 -0.41 16.17
N GLU A 76 21.06 -0.97 16.60
CA GLU A 76 21.22 -2.41 16.79
C GLU A 76 20.28 -2.95 17.87
N GLY A 77 19.66 -4.11 17.61
CA GLY A 77 18.79 -4.79 18.58
C GLY A 77 17.42 -4.12 18.82
N PHE A 78 17.09 -3.05 18.07
CA PHE A 78 15.89 -2.26 18.33
C PHE A 78 14.65 -2.73 17.54
N ASN A 79 14.81 -3.04 16.25
CA ASN A 79 13.71 -3.41 15.37
C ASN A 79 13.75 -4.89 15.01
N MET A 80 12.56 -5.50 14.89
CA MET A 80 12.36 -6.88 14.46
C MET A 80 11.20 -6.94 13.49
N LEU A 81 11.32 -7.76 12.44
CA LEU A 81 10.22 -8.08 11.55
C LEU A 81 9.29 -9.07 12.22
N ASP A 82 8.00 -8.74 12.28
CA ASP A 82 6.98 -9.68 12.74
C ASP A 82 6.75 -10.78 11.69
N PRO A 83 7.08 -12.06 11.96
CA PRO A 83 7.04 -13.13 10.96
C PRO A 83 5.66 -13.33 10.33
N ILE A 84 4.59 -13.15 11.13
CA ILE A 84 3.19 -13.35 10.69
C ILE A 84 2.67 -12.23 9.79
N LYS A 85 3.41 -11.13 9.64
CA LYS A 85 3.12 -10.06 8.69
C LYS A 85 3.94 -10.30 7.41
N ALA A 86 3.38 -11.09 6.50
CA ALA A 86 4.01 -11.32 5.21
C ALA A 86 3.68 -10.18 4.25
N THR A 87 4.69 -9.41 3.87
CA THR A 87 4.57 -8.34 2.87
C THR A 87 5.05 -8.89 1.54
N ILE A 88 4.15 -9.02 0.57
CA ILE A 88 4.46 -9.43 -0.79
C ILE A 88 4.90 -8.19 -1.56
N VAL A 89 6.02 -8.28 -2.26
CA VAL A 89 6.60 -7.22 -3.10
C VAL A 89 6.35 -7.58 -4.55
N THR A 90 5.87 -6.61 -5.32
CA THR A 90 5.59 -6.73 -6.74
C THR A 90 6.72 -6.07 -7.55
N PRO A 91 7.04 -6.55 -8.76
CA PRO A 91 8.08 -5.95 -9.59
C PRO A 91 7.80 -4.47 -9.90
N GLY A 92 8.86 -3.65 -9.96
CA GLY A 92 8.81 -2.29 -10.50
C GLY A 92 9.30 -1.17 -9.60
N LEU A 93 9.56 -1.46 -8.32
CA LEU A 93 10.24 -0.56 -7.38
C LEU A 93 11.17 -1.41 -6.51
N ASP A 94 12.45 -1.07 -6.47
CA ASP A 94 13.40 -1.75 -5.59
C ASP A 94 13.43 -1.17 -4.18
N VAL A 95 14.21 -1.79 -3.30
CA VAL A 95 14.36 -1.39 -1.89
C VAL A 95 15.10 -0.06 -1.72
N ASP A 96 15.85 0.38 -2.75
CA ASP A 96 16.55 1.67 -2.77
C ASP A 96 15.63 2.81 -3.23
N GLY A 97 14.42 2.47 -3.71
CA GLY A 97 13.41 3.41 -4.17
C GLY A 97 13.50 3.74 -5.66
N GLU A 98 14.28 2.99 -6.43
CA GLU A 98 14.43 3.19 -7.87
C GLU A 98 13.38 2.40 -8.65
N PHE A 99 12.79 3.06 -9.66
CA PHE A 99 11.78 2.45 -10.51
C PHE A 99 12.43 1.62 -11.63
N GLY A 100 11.94 0.38 -11.79
CA GLY A 100 12.25 -0.46 -12.94
C GLY A 100 11.77 0.16 -14.27
N GLU A 101 12.19 -0.43 -15.39
CA GLU A 101 11.63 -0.08 -16.71
C GLU A 101 10.18 -0.57 -16.87
N THR A 102 9.87 -1.69 -16.23
CA THR A 102 8.53 -2.26 -16.15
C THR A 102 8.14 -2.44 -14.70
N GLY A 103 6.83 -2.48 -14.44
CA GLY A 103 6.34 -2.75 -13.10
C GLY A 103 4.90 -3.20 -13.05
N ILE A 104 4.55 -3.77 -11.91
CA ILE A 104 3.24 -4.33 -11.58
C ILE A 104 2.74 -3.62 -10.32
N PRO A 105 2.00 -2.51 -10.44
CA PRO A 105 1.42 -1.83 -9.29
C PRO A 105 0.56 -2.76 -8.43
N ALA A 106 0.81 -2.78 -7.13
CA ALA A 106 0.14 -3.69 -6.20
C ALA A 106 -1.39 -3.51 -6.20
N ALA A 107 -1.88 -2.29 -6.45
CA ALA A 107 -3.31 -2.01 -6.57
C ALA A 107 -4.02 -2.90 -7.61
N ILE A 108 -3.35 -3.25 -8.72
CA ILE A 108 -3.91 -4.12 -9.76
C ILE A 108 -3.97 -5.55 -9.26
N VAL A 109 -2.86 -6.04 -8.69
CA VAL A 109 -2.77 -7.39 -8.13
C VAL A 109 -3.84 -7.60 -7.06
N THR A 110 -4.05 -6.62 -6.19
CA THR A 110 -5.00 -6.75 -5.08
C THR A 110 -6.46 -6.70 -5.53
N LYS A 111 -6.77 -6.02 -6.64
CA LYS A 111 -8.10 -6.10 -7.27
C LYS A 111 -8.31 -7.46 -7.93
N TYR A 112 -7.28 -7.98 -8.60
CA TYR A 112 -7.31 -9.33 -9.17
C TYR A 112 -7.58 -10.35 -8.08
N LEU A 113 -6.79 -10.34 -7.01
CA LEU A 113 -6.98 -11.25 -5.87
C LEU A 113 -8.39 -11.14 -5.26
N ALA A 114 -8.94 -9.92 -5.16
CA ALA A 114 -10.28 -9.72 -4.62
C ALA A 114 -11.38 -10.40 -5.45
N GLU A 115 -11.33 -10.31 -6.79
CA GLU A 115 -12.28 -11.03 -7.67
C GLU A 115 -12.08 -12.56 -7.61
N HIS A 116 -10.93 -13.03 -7.15
CA HIS A 116 -10.63 -14.45 -6.91
C HIS A 116 -10.82 -14.86 -5.43
N GLY A 117 -11.54 -14.05 -4.64
CA GLY A 117 -11.93 -14.37 -3.27
C GLY A 117 -10.85 -14.19 -2.20
N ILE A 118 -9.75 -13.53 -2.54
CA ILE A 118 -8.64 -13.22 -1.63
C ILE A 118 -8.64 -11.74 -1.32
N ILE A 119 -8.98 -11.41 -0.07
CA ILE A 119 -8.98 -10.03 0.41
C ILE A 119 -7.66 -9.75 1.11
N VAL A 120 -6.97 -8.71 0.66
CA VAL A 120 -5.74 -8.22 1.27
C VAL A 120 -6.03 -7.15 2.32
N GLU A 121 -5.17 -7.06 3.33
CA GLU A 121 -5.38 -6.14 4.45
C GLU A 121 -4.99 -4.70 4.08
N LYS A 122 -3.80 -4.54 3.47
CA LYS A 122 -3.29 -3.22 3.07
C LYS A 122 -2.47 -3.32 1.81
N THR A 123 -2.65 -2.33 0.95
CA THR A 123 -1.97 -2.18 -0.32
C THR A 123 -1.12 -0.91 -0.32
N GLY A 124 0.15 -1.05 -0.65
CA GLY A 124 1.08 0.03 -0.97
C GLY A 124 1.19 0.24 -2.48
N LEU A 125 2.25 0.91 -2.94
CA LEU A 125 2.48 1.12 -4.38
C LEU A 125 2.90 -0.17 -5.11
N TYR A 126 3.91 -0.86 -4.57
CA TYR A 126 4.49 -2.11 -5.10
C TYR A 126 4.58 -3.21 -4.04
N SER A 127 3.73 -3.13 -3.03
CA SER A 127 3.65 -4.15 -2.01
C SER A 127 2.25 -4.25 -1.45
N PHE A 128 1.88 -5.41 -0.94
CA PHE A 128 0.68 -5.58 -0.13
C PHE A 128 0.97 -6.60 0.96
N PHE A 129 0.32 -6.48 2.11
CA PHE A 129 0.56 -7.40 3.21
C PHE A 129 -0.65 -8.27 3.52
N ILE A 130 -0.34 -9.50 3.93
CA ILE A 130 -1.27 -10.45 4.52
C ILE A 130 -0.86 -10.73 5.96
N MET A 131 -1.85 -10.99 6.80
CA MET A 131 -1.64 -11.29 8.21
C MET A 131 -2.00 -12.74 8.49
N PHE A 132 -1.02 -13.53 8.93
CA PHE A 132 -1.22 -14.90 9.39
C PHE A 132 -1.83 -14.89 10.80
N THR A 133 -3.15 -14.81 10.84
CA THR A 133 -3.92 -15.00 12.08
C THR A 133 -4.22 -16.48 12.30
N ILE A 134 -4.69 -16.83 13.50
CA ILE A 134 -5.04 -18.20 13.93
C ILE A 134 -6.03 -18.92 12.97
N GLY A 135 -6.73 -18.20 12.09
CA GLY A 135 -7.63 -18.78 11.09
C GLY A 135 -7.02 -19.06 9.71
N ILE A 136 -5.76 -18.67 9.48
CA ILE A 136 -5.07 -18.90 8.22
C ILE A 136 -4.41 -20.28 8.26
N THR A 137 -4.79 -21.12 7.31
CA THR A 137 -4.30 -22.49 7.18
C THR A 137 -3.52 -22.68 5.89
N LYS A 138 -2.77 -23.78 5.82
CA LYS A 138 -2.12 -24.25 4.59
C LYS A 138 -3.00 -24.23 3.35
N GLY A 139 -4.28 -24.58 3.46
CA GLY A 139 -5.20 -24.52 2.33
C GLY A 139 -5.40 -23.10 1.80
N ARG A 140 -5.57 -22.12 2.69
CA ARG A 140 -5.84 -20.72 2.31
C ARG A 140 -4.65 -20.06 1.65
N TRP A 141 -3.45 -20.17 2.24
CA TRP A 141 -2.28 -19.52 1.65
C TRP A 141 -1.81 -20.24 0.38
N ASN A 142 -2.02 -21.56 0.23
CA ASN A 142 -1.74 -22.24 -1.05
C ASN A 142 -2.64 -21.73 -2.17
N SER A 143 -3.93 -21.52 -1.91
CA SER A 143 -4.82 -20.87 -2.88
C SER A 143 -4.25 -19.52 -3.32
N MET A 144 -3.73 -18.72 -2.38
CA MET A 144 -3.08 -17.45 -2.73
C MET A 144 -1.84 -17.62 -3.60
N VAL A 145 -0.95 -18.57 -3.30
CA VAL A 145 0.22 -18.85 -4.15
C VAL A 145 -0.22 -19.24 -5.57
N THR A 146 -1.26 -20.07 -5.69
CA THR A 146 -1.84 -20.45 -6.98
C THR A 146 -2.42 -19.25 -7.74
N GLU A 147 -3.17 -18.36 -7.08
CA GLU A 147 -3.70 -17.16 -7.73
C GLU A 147 -2.58 -16.18 -8.16
N LEU A 148 -1.46 -16.12 -7.43
CA LEU A 148 -0.30 -15.33 -7.86
C LEU A 148 0.38 -15.92 -9.10
N GLN A 149 0.48 -17.25 -9.20
CA GLN A 149 0.96 -17.92 -10.42
C GLN A 149 0.00 -17.68 -11.60
N GLN A 150 -1.31 -17.77 -11.37
CA GLN A 150 -2.32 -17.49 -12.40
C GLN A 150 -2.27 -16.02 -12.85
N PHE A 151 -2.09 -15.07 -11.93
CA PHE A 151 -1.88 -13.66 -12.27
C PHE A 151 -0.66 -13.49 -13.17
N LYS A 152 0.45 -14.17 -12.88
CA LYS A 152 1.66 -14.14 -13.71
C LYS A 152 1.36 -14.63 -15.12
N ASP A 153 0.72 -15.78 -15.27
CA ASP A 153 0.34 -16.33 -16.57
C ASP A 153 -0.58 -15.37 -17.35
N ASP A 154 -1.56 -14.77 -16.67
CA ASP A 154 -2.49 -13.82 -17.29
C ASP A 154 -1.77 -12.52 -17.72
N TYR A 155 -0.82 -12.05 -16.91
CA TYR A 155 0.00 -10.89 -17.21
C TYR A 155 0.95 -11.15 -18.39
N ASP A 156 1.64 -12.29 -18.40
CA ASP A 156 2.59 -12.66 -19.46
C ASP A 156 1.88 -12.86 -20.81
N ASN A 157 0.67 -13.41 -20.79
CA ASN A 157 -0.18 -13.53 -21.97
C ASN A 157 -0.96 -12.24 -22.31
N ASN A 158 -0.85 -11.20 -21.49
CA ASN A 158 -1.63 -9.95 -21.59
C ASN A 158 -3.13 -10.20 -21.78
N GLN A 159 -3.69 -11.07 -20.94
CA GLN A 159 -5.11 -11.41 -21.01
C GLN A 159 -5.96 -10.14 -20.91
N PRO A 160 -7.06 -10.06 -21.67
CA PRO A 160 -7.92 -8.88 -21.64
C PRO A 160 -8.61 -8.74 -20.29
N LEU A 161 -8.73 -7.50 -19.79
CA LEU A 161 -9.26 -7.25 -18.44
C LEU A 161 -10.68 -7.76 -18.24
N TRP A 162 -11.55 -7.75 -19.26
CA TRP A 162 -12.92 -8.29 -19.11
C TRP A 162 -12.94 -9.79 -18.77
N ARG A 163 -11.85 -10.52 -19.05
CA ARG A 163 -11.72 -11.94 -18.75
C ARG A 163 -11.22 -12.18 -17.33
N VAL A 164 -10.24 -11.40 -16.89
CA VAL A 164 -9.53 -11.60 -15.60
C VAL A 164 -10.05 -10.73 -14.46
N LEU A 165 -10.72 -9.64 -14.80
CA LEU A 165 -11.31 -8.64 -13.90
C LEU A 165 -12.72 -8.24 -14.40
N PRO A 166 -13.65 -9.20 -14.60
CA PRO A 166 -14.98 -8.92 -15.14
C PRO A 166 -15.80 -7.95 -14.28
N GLU A 167 -15.73 -8.02 -12.95
CA GLU A 167 -16.53 -7.14 -12.08
C GLU A 167 -16.02 -5.70 -12.14
N PHE A 168 -14.70 -5.52 -12.15
CA PHE A 168 -14.06 -4.23 -12.34
C PHE A 168 -14.42 -3.61 -13.70
N VAL A 169 -14.36 -4.37 -14.79
CA VAL A 169 -14.70 -3.86 -16.13
C VAL A 169 -16.18 -3.50 -16.24
N ALA A 170 -17.07 -4.25 -15.58
CA ALA A 170 -18.50 -3.90 -15.54
C ALA A 170 -18.75 -2.53 -14.90
N GLN A 171 -17.97 -2.17 -13.87
CA GLN A 171 -18.03 -0.86 -13.20
C GLN A 171 -17.28 0.23 -13.97
N HIS A 172 -16.24 -0.15 -14.73
CA HIS A 172 -15.40 0.75 -15.49
C HIS A 172 -15.23 0.28 -16.95
N PRO A 173 -16.26 0.44 -17.81
CA PRO A 173 -16.24 -0.11 -19.17
C PRO A 173 -15.12 0.40 -20.08
N ALA A 174 -14.50 1.54 -19.74
CA ALA A 174 -13.35 2.08 -20.46
C ALA A 174 -12.15 1.11 -20.53
N TYR A 175 -12.06 0.15 -19.59
CA TYR A 175 -10.99 -0.85 -19.55
C TYR A 175 -11.26 -2.12 -20.36
N GLU A 176 -12.43 -2.26 -20.99
CA GLU A 176 -12.83 -3.49 -21.72
C GLU A 176 -11.80 -3.93 -22.77
N ARG A 177 -11.14 -2.98 -23.44
CA ARG A 177 -10.18 -3.28 -24.53
C ARG A 177 -8.72 -3.29 -24.09
N ILE A 178 -8.45 -3.22 -22.79
CA ILE A 178 -7.10 -3.15 -22.24
C ILE A 178 -6.69 -4.54 -21.73
N GLY A 179 -5.45 -4.93 -21.97
CA GLY A 179 -4.84 -6.14 -21.40
C GLY A 179 -4.27 -5.90 -20.01
N LEU A 180 -4.15 -6.96 -19.20
CA LEU A 180 -3.66 -6.88 -17.83
C LEU A 180 -2.26 -6.25 -17.73
N ARG A 181 -1.33 -6.68 -18.59
CA ARG A 181 0.02 -6.11 -18.63
C ARG A 181 0.00 -4.67 -19.10
N ASP A 182 -0.82 -4.34 -20.10
CA ASP A 182 -0.91 -2.97 -20.61
C ASP A 182 -1.41 -2.00 -19.54
N LEU A 183 -2.37 -2.41 -18.70
CA LEU A 183 -2.83 -1.60 -17.57
C LEU A 183 -1.72 -1.43 -16.53
N CYS A 184 -0.99 -2.50 -16.20
CA CYS A 184 0.15 -2.42 -15.29
C CYS A 184 1.18 -1.40 -15.77
N GLN A 185 1.57 -1.48 -17.05
CA GLN A 185 2.56 -0.56 -17.62
C GLN A 185 2.04 0.88 -17.73
N GLN A 186 0.75 1.09 -18.00
CA GLN A 186 0.17 2.42 -17.99
C GLN A 186 0.26 3.08 -16.61
N ILE A 187 -0.14 2.40 -15.54
CA ILE A 187 -0.06 2.95 -14.18
C ILE A 187 1.40 3.09 -13.73
N HIS A 188 2.23 2.07 -13.96
CA HIS A 188 3.66 2.10 -13.65
C HIS A 188 4.37 3.29 -14.31
N SER A 189 4.08 3.56 -15.59
CA SER A 189 4.68 4.69 -16.31
C SER A 189 4.39 6.05 -15.65
N VAL A 190 3.20 6.21 -15.05
CA VAL A 190 2.81 7.44 -14.37
C VAL A 190 3.48 7.54 -13.00
N TYR A 191 3.55 6.43 -12.25
CA TYR A 191 4.28 6.38 -10.99
C TYR A 191 5.77 6.72 -11.19
N ARG A 192 6.39 6.14 -12.21
CA ARG A 192 7.78 6.38 -12.57
C ARG A 192 8.02 7.83 -13.04
N ALA A 193 7.16 8.36 -13.91
CA ALA A 193 7.32 9.70 -14.45
C ALA A 193 7.19 10.81 -13.39
N ASN A 194 6.43 10.56 -12.33
CA ASN A 194 6.23 11.51 -11.23
C ASN A 194 7.06 11.17 -9.98
N ASP A 195 7.86 10.11 -10.03
CA ASP A 195 8.70 9.64 -8.92
C ASP A 195 7.93 9.59 -7.59
N ILE A 196 6.79 8.89 -7.62
CA ILE A 196 5.82 8.95 -6.54
C ILE A 196 6.35 8.42 -5.20
N ALA A 197 7.33 7.51 -5.25
CA ALA A 197 8.02 6.95 -4.08
C ALA A 197 8.81 8.05 -3.35
N ARG A 198 9.62 8.83 -4.08
CA ARG A 198 10.32 9.97 -3.51
C ARG A 198 9.37 11.08 -3.10
N LEU A 199 8.38 11.42 -3.92
CA LEU A 199 7.40 12.47 -3.59
C LEU A 199 6.68 12.19 -2.26
N THR A 200 6.29 10.94 -2.02
CA THR A 200 5.64 10.54 -0.77
C THR A 200 6.60 10.65 0.41
N THR A 201 7.87 10.27 0.23
CA THR A 201 8.89 10.40 1.27
C THR A 201 9.18 11.86 1.61
N GLU A 202 9.42 12.70 0.61
CA GLU A 202 9.65 14.14 0.77
C GLU A 202 8.45 14.84 1.42
N MET A 203 7.24 14.42 1.09
CA MET A 203 6.02 14.93 1.70
C MET A 203 5.99 14.68 3.21
N TYR A 204 6.33 13.48 3.70
CA TYR A 204 6.38 13.18 5.14
C TYR A 204 7.59 13.77 5.87
N LEU A 205 8.68 14.08 5.15
CA LEU A 205 9.85 14.75 5.71
C LEU A 205 9.78 16.28 5.59
N SER A 206 8.74 16.81 4.94
CA SER A 206 8.55 18.25 4.80
C SER A 206 8.19 18.89 6.14
N ASP A 207 8.52 20.17 6.28
CA ASP A 207 8.23 20.92 7.50
C ASP A 207 6.71 21.16 7.64
N MET A 208 6.18 20.79 8.81
CA MET A 208 4.77 20.94 9.17
C MET A 208 4.65 22.09 10.16
N GLU A 209 4.08 23.22 9.73
CA GLU A 209 3.93 24.40 10.58
C GLU A 209 2.66 24.30 11.44
N PRO A 210 2.75 24.18 12.78
CA PRO A 210 1.59 24.20 13.66
C PRO A 210 1.11 25.65 13.87
N ALA A 211 0.17 26.11 13.05
CA ALA A 211 -0.37 27.46 13.13
C ALA A 211 -1.30 27.68 14.35
N MET A 212 -1.97 26.62 14.81
CA MET A 212 -2.78 26.62 16.03
C MET A 212 -2.87 25.23 16.65
N LYS A 213 -3.39 25.15 17.88
CA LYS A 213 -3.60 23.85 18.54
C LYS A 213 -4.70 23.07 17.83
N PRO A 214 -4.62 21.73 17.77
CA PRO A 214 -5.71 20.90 17.24
C PRO A 214 -7.05 21.13 17.94
N SER A 215 -7.05 21.44 19.25
CA SER A 215 -8.26 21.81 19.99
C SER A 215 -8.93 23.08 19.47
N ASP A 216 -8.12 24.05 19.05
CA ASP A 216 -8.59 25.36 18.59
C ASP A 216 -9.12 25.24 17.15
N ALA A 217 -8.41 24.48 16.29
CA ALA A 217 -8.89 24.13 14.96
C ALA A 217 -10.21 23.35 15.02
N PHE A 218 -10.34 22.40 15.96
CA PHE A 218 -11.59 21.69 16.18
C PHE A 218 -12.71 22.62 16.67
N ALA A 219 -12.44 23.57 17.55
CA ALA A 219 -13.43 24.56 17.97
C ALA A 219 -13.92 25.40 16.78
N LYS A 220 -13.02 25.82 15.88
CA LYS A 220 -13.39 26.51 14.62
C LYS A 220 -14.33 25.67 13.75
N LEU A 221 -14.03 24.38 13.60
CA LEU A 221 -14.91 23.44 12.89
C LEU A 221 -16.29 23.34 13.56
N ALA A 222 -16.33 23.17 14.89
CA ALA A 222 -17.58 23.07 15.66
C ALA A 222 -18.45 24.33 15.56
N HIS A 223 -17.84 25.50 15.46
CA HIS A 223 -18.52 26.78 15.28
C HIS A 223 -18.81 27.15 13.82
N ARG A 224 -18.53 26.25 12.86
CA ARG A 224 -18.67 26.49 11.41
C ARG A 224 -17.86 27.69 10.92
N GLU A 225 -16.73 27.94 11.56
CA GLU A 225 -15.72 28.93 11.20
C GLU A 225 -14.67 28.30 10.26
N VAL A 226 -15.15 27.49 9.33
CA VAL A 226 -14.36 26.82 8.29
C VAL A 226 -14.89 27.22 6.92
N GLU A 227 -14.06 26.98 5.91
CA GLU A 227 -14.42 27.15 4.51
C GLU A 227 -13.81 26.03 3.66
N ARG A 228 -14.49 25.71 2.57
CA ARG A 228 -14.06 24.69 1.62
C ARG A 228 -13.11 25.31 0.61
N VAL A 229 -11.88 24.82 0.54
CA VAL A 229 -10.82 25.41 -0.26
C VAL A 229 -10.37 24.42 -1.35
N ALA A 230 -10.28 24.89 -2.59
CA ALA A 230 -9.82 24.08 -3.72
C ALA A 230 -8.32 23.79 -3.60
N ILE A 231 -7.86 22.64 -4.13
CA ILE A 231 -6.45 22.23 -4.07
C ILE A 231 -5.48 23.35 -4.47
N ASP A 232 -5.80 24.11 -5.51
CA ASP A 232 -4.94 25.16 -6.06
C ASP A 232 -4.78 26.39 -5.13
N GLU A 233 -5.62 26.52 -4.11
CA GLU A 233 -5.66 27.62 -3.14
C GLU A 233 -5.29 27.18 -1.70
N LEU A 234 -4.87 25.93 -1.52
CA LEU A 234 -4.59 25.36 -0.20
C LEU A 234 -3.30 25.86 0.43
N GLU A 235 -2.30 26.25 -0.37
CA GLU A 235 -1.00 26.63 0.18
C GLU A 235 -1.14 27.79 1.17
N GLY A 236 -0.58 27.63 2.36
CA GLY A 236 -0.67 28.61 3.43
C GLY A 236 -1.96 28.54 4.25
N ARG A 237 -2.95 27.74 3.87
CA ARG A 237 -4.19 27.55 4.63
C ARG A 237 -3.98 26.61 5.81
N VAL A 238 -4.80 26.78 6.85
CA VAL A 238 -4.76 25.93 8.05
C VAL A 238 -5.84 24.86 7.93
N THR A 239 -5.47 23.59 7.95
CA THR A 239 -6.46 22.50 7.86
C THR A 239 -7.34 22.46 9.11
N SER A 240 -8.64 22.23 8.94
CA SER A 240 -9.57 21.99 10.05
C SER A 240 -9.85 20.50 10.29
N ILE A 241 -9.35 19.65 9.41
CA ILE A 241 -9.59 18.20 9.39
C ILE A 241 -8.27 17.45 9.25
N LEU A 242 -8.28 16.17 9.60
CA LEU A 242 -7.16 15.28 9.32
C LEU A 242 -7.09 15.01 7.82
N LEU A 243 -5.89 15.14 7.25
CA LEU A 243 -5.61 14.73 5.89
C LEU A 243 -4.75 13.47 5.93
N THR A 244 -5.25 12.36 5.39
CA THR A 244 -4.59 11.04 5.49
C THR A 244 -4.59 10.35 4.13
N PRO A 245 -3.46 10.39 3.39
CA PRO A 245 -3.30 9.67 2.12
C PRO A 245 -3.09 8.17 2.32
N TYR A 246 -3.61 7.36 1.39
CA TYR A 246 -3.42 5.91 1.31
C TYR A 246 -2.81 5.51 -0.03
N PRO A 247 -1.63 4.83 -0.03
CA PRO A 247 -0.74 4.59 1.11
C PRO A 247 -0.03 5.88 1.60
N PRO A 248 0.56 5.90 2.82
CA PRO A 248 0.67 4.80 3.81
C PRO A 248 -0.49 4.71 4.81
N GLY A 249 -1.48 5.60 4.77
CA GLY A 249 -2.59 5.65 5.74
C GLY A 249 -2.20 6.26 7.09
N ILE A 250 -1.20 7.14 7.09
CA ILE A 250 -0.73 7.88 8.26
C ILE A 250 -1.21 9.33 8.11
N PRO A 251 -1.69 9.99 9.18
CA PRO A 251 -2.05 11.41 9.10
C PRO A 251 -0.87 12.23 8.57
N LEU A 252 -1.09 12.90 7.44
CA LEU A 252 -0.14 13.81 6.81
C LEU A 252 -0.25 15.21 7.42
N LEU A 253 -1.47 15.69 7.61
CA LEU A 253 -1.75 16.94 8.32
C LEU A 253 -2.77 16.72 9.42
N ILE A 254 -2.51 17.35 10.55
CA ILE A 254 -3.37 17.38 11.72
C ILE A 254 -4.10 18.73 11.76
N PRO A 255 -5.37 18.80 12.22
CA PRO A 255 -6.08 20.06 12.43
C PRO A 255 -5.21 21.12 13.12
N GLY A 256 -5.13 22.30 12.53
CA GLY A 256 -4.30 23.40 13.03
C GLY A 256 -2.94 23.54 12.35
N GLU A 257 -2.51 22.56 11.55
CA GLU A 257 -1.30 22.65 10.73
C GLU A 257 -1.55 23.33 9.39
N ARG A 258 -0.50 23.95 8.84
CA ARG A 258 -0.54 24.69 7.59
C ARG A 258 -0.12 23.84 6.40
N PHE A 259 -0.86 23.96 5.30
CA PHE A 259 -0.50 23.40 4.01
C PHE A 259 0.78 24.04 3.46
N ASN A 260 1.78 23.22 3.16
CA ASN A 260 2.97 23.63 2.43
C ASN A 260 2.88 23.28 0.93
N ARG A 261 3.84 23.77 0.14
CA ARG A 261 3.89 23.55 -1.31
C ARG A 261 3.96 22.07 -1.69
N THR A 262 4.73 21.27 -0.96
CA THR A 262 4.96 19.84 -1.27
C THR A 262 3.66 19.05 -1.15
N ILE A 263 2.89 19.27 -0.09
CA ILE A 263 1.59 18.64 0.13
C ILE A 263 0.61 19.05 -0.98
N VAL A 264 0.57 20.33 -1.33
CA VAL A 264 -0.31 20.82 -2.42
C VAL A 264 0.06 20.18 -3.76
N ASN A 265 1.35 20.04 -4.07
CA ASN A 265 1.80 19.37 -5.30
C ASN A 265 1.40 17.88 -5.32
N TYR A 266 1.51 17.18 -4.19
CA TYR A 266 1.04 15.80 -4.07
C TYR A 266 -0.47 15.68 -4.30
N LEU A 267 -1.28 16.59 -3.74
CA LEU A 267 -2.73 16.60 -3.96
C LEU A 267 -3.09 16.87 -5.42
N LYS A 268 -2.34 17.72 -6.13
CA LYS A 268 -2.52 17.95 -7.57
C LYS A 268 -2.21 16.69 -8.38
N PHE A 269 -1.11 16.00 -8.07
CA PHE A 269 -0.80 14.70 -8.66
C PHE A 269 -1.93 13.69 -8.43
N ALA A 270 -2.43 13.59 -7.20
CA ALA A 270 -3.52 12.68 -6.86
C ALA A 270 -4.80 12.98 -7.66
N ARG A 271 -5.16 14.26 -7.82
CA ARG A 271 -6.28 14.69 -8.69
C ARG A 271 -6.09 14.21 -10.13
N GLU A 272 -4.94 14.50 -10.73
CA GLU A 272 -4.66 14.13 -12.13
C GLU A 272 -4.62 12.60 -12.33
N PHE A 273 -4.05 11.88 -11.36
CA PHE A 273 -4.01 10.43 -11.38
C PHE A 273 -5.41 9.82 -11.30
N ASN A 274 -6.25 10.35 -10.41
CA ASN A 274 -7.63 9.92 -10.20
C ASN A 274 -8.50 10.14 -11.45
N GLU A 275 -8.32 11.26 -12.14
CA GLU A 275 -9.00 11.54 -13.41
C GLU A 275 -8.57 10.55 -14.52
N ARG A 276 -7.28 10.21 -14.56
CA ARG A 276 -6.71 9.35 -15.60
C ARG A 276 -7.03 7.86 -15.41
N PHE A 277 -7.09 7.39 -14.16
CA PHE A 277 -7.30 5.97 -13.85
C PHE A 277 -8.52 5.76 -12.93
N PRO A 278 -9.76 5.93 -13.46
CA PRO A 278 -10.96 5.60 -12.71
C PRO A 278 -10.90 4.18 -12.15
N GLY A 279 -11.24 4.02 -10.88
CA GLY A 279 -11.19 2.73 -10.18
C GLY A 279 -9.86 2.43 -9.48
N PHE A 280 -8.79 3.16 -9.78
CA PHE A 280 -7.48 3.08 -9.11
C PHE A 280 -7.17 4.31 -8.27
N HIS A 281 -8.18 5.04 -7.83
CA HIS A 281 -8.01 6.31 -7.14
C HIS A 281 -7.03 6.22 -5.96
N THR A 282 -6.19 7.24 -5.83
CA THR A 282 -5.47 7.51 -4.58
C THR A 282 -6.50 7.97 -3.56
N ASP A 283 -6.72 7.17 -2.52
CA ASP A 283 -7.66 7.49 -1.46
C ASP A 283 -6.99 8.44 -0.46
N ILE A 284 -7.61 9.59 -0.22
CA ILE A 284 -7.08 10.62 0.68
C ILE A 284 -8.23 11.06 1.57
N HIS A 285 -8.25 10.56 2.80
CA HIS A 285 -9.23 11.00 3.78
C HIS A 285 -9.02 12.49 4.07
N GLY A 286 -10.12 13.23 4.11
CA GLY A 286 -10.12 14.69 4.24
C GLY A 286 -10.06 15.44 2.91
N LEU A 287 -9.82 14.76 1.80
CA LEU A 287 -10.02 15.33 0.47
C LEU A 287 -11.44 15.01 -0.02
N VAL A 288 -12.26 16.05 -0.23
CA VAL A 288 -13.65 15.91 -0.65
C VAL A 288 -13.76 16.14 -2.15
N GLY A 289 -14.24 15.14 -2.88
CA GLY A 289 -14.57 15.27 -4.31
C GLY A 289 -16.03 15.68 -4.52
N GLU A 290 -16.27 16.72 -5.32
CA GLU A 290 -17.60 17.19 -5.70
C GLU A 290 -17.74 17.24 -7.23
N MET A 291 -18.91 16.84 -7.74
CA MET A 291 -19.20 16.93 -9.18
C MET A 291 -19.62 18.36 -9.56
N ILE A 292 -18.74 19.08 -10.24
CA ILE A 292 -18.97 20.44 -10.71
C ILE A 292 -18.79 20.47 -12.23
N ASN A 293 -19.81 20.90 -12.97
CA ASN A 293 -19.79 20.99 -14.43
C ASN A 293 -19.36 19.70 -15.16
N GLY A 294 -19.69 18.53 -14.59
CA GLY A 294 -19.35 17.23 -15.17
C GLY A 294 -17.91 16.77 -14.91
N ARG A 295 -17.16 17.45 -14.04
CA ARG A 295 -15.84 17.06 -13.55
C ARG A 295 -15.83 16.95 -12.03
N ILE A 296 -14.98 16.08 -11.50
CA ILE A 296 -14.75 16.00 -10.06
C ILE A 296 -13.75 17.09 -9.69
N GLU A 297 -14.18 18.06 -8.88
CA GLU A 297 -13.30 19.02 -8.25
C GLU A 297 -13.04 18.60 -6.80
N TYR A 298 -11.81 18.82 -6.33
CA TYR A 298 -11.37 18.36 -5.01
C TYR A 298 -11.09 19.53 -4.07
N PHE A 299 -11.53 19.38 -2.83
CA PHE A 299 -11.45 20.41 -1.82
C PHE A 299 -11.04 19.86 -0.45
N VAL A 300 -10.54 20.74 0.41
CA VAL A 300 -10.30 20.46 1.83
C VAL A 300 -10.92 21.55 2.69
N ASP A 301 -11.50 21.16 3.83
CA ASP A 301 -12.06 22.12 4.79
C ASP A 301 -10.95 22.75 5.63
N CYS A 302 -10.77 24.06 5.48
CA CYS A 302 -9.76 24.85 6.16
C CYS A 302 -10.41 25.80 7.17
N VAL A 303 -9.65 26.21 8.19
CA VAL A 303 -10.06 27.30 9.09
C VAL A 303 -10.23 28.58 8.26
N ARG A 304 -11.33 29.30 8.50
CA ARG A 304 -11.60 30.59 7.85
C ARG A 304 -10.60 31.62 8.35
N ASN A 305 -10.01 32.36 7.41
CA ASN A 305 -9.07 33.45 7.71
C ASN A 305 -9.71 34.56 8.54
#